data_AF-A0A0U5AYF8-F1
#
_entry.id   AF-A0A0U5AYF8-F1
#
_cell.length_a   1.000
_cell.length_b   1.000
_cell.length_c   1.000
_cell.angle_alpha   90.00
_cell.angle_beta   90.00
_cell.angle_gamma   90.00
#
_symmetry.space_group_name_H-M   'P 1'
#
loop_
_entity.id
_entity.type
_entity.pdbx_description
1 polymer ?
#
loop_
_entity_poly.entity_id
_entity_poly.type
_entity_poly.pdbx_seq_one_letter_code
_entity_poly.pdbx_strand_id
1 'polypeptide(L)' 'MEKLKSRKFWMAIVTAGLVIANNRLGLNIPEESIMSIAGVVVAYILGQSHVDAKKAE' A
#
# COMPACT_ATOMS: atom_id res chain seq x y z
N MET A 1 -14.03 -14.01 2.65
CA MET A 1 -13.39 -13.48 3.87
C MET A 1 -11.85 -13.50 3.83
N GLU A 2 -11.20 -14.36 3.03
CA GLU A 2 -9.72 -14.37 2.97
C GLU A 2 -9.08 -13.10 2.37
N LYS A 3 -9.75 -12.44 1.41
CA LYS A 3 -9.24 -11.19 0.82
C LYS A 3 -9.08 -10.05 1.85
N LEU A 4 -9.92 -10.02 2.89
CA LEU A 4 -9.82 -9.04 3.98
C LEU A 4 -8.66 -9.32 4.96
N LYS A 5 -8.05 -10.51 4.90
CA LYS A 5 -6.80 -10.82 5.63
C LYS A 5 -5.56 -10.58 4.76
N SER A 6 -5.72 -10.18 3.49
CA SER A 6 -4.60 -9.97 2.59
C SER A 6 -3.77 -8.78 3.04
N ARG A 7 -2.51 -9.02 3.38
CA ARG A 7 -1.55 -7.98 3.77
C ARG A 7 -1.37 -6.92 2.68
N LYS A 8 -1.49 -7.33 1.41
CA LYS A 8 -1.47 -6.45 0.24
C LYS A 8 -2.65 -5.47 0.22
N PHE A 9 -3.84 -5.97 0.57
CA PHE A 9 -5.05 -5.15 0.61
C PHE A 9 -4.98 -4.11 1.74
N TRP A 10 -4.53 -4.52 2.94
CA TRP A 10 -4.33 -3.60 4.05
C TRP A 10 -3.22 -2.59 3.81
N MET A 11 -2.12 -2.98 3.17
CA MET A 11 -1.07 -2.05 2.76
C MET A 11 -1.63 -0.95 1.84
N ALA A 12 -2.41 -1.32 0.83
CA ALA A 12 -3.05 -0.34 -0.05
C ALA A 12 -4.00 0.60 0.70
N ILE A 13 -4.82 0.06 1.61
CA ILE A 13 -5.75 0.87 2.43
C ILE A 13 -5.00 1.82 3.36
N VAL A 14 -3.95 1.35 4.03
CA VAL A 14 -3.15 2.19 4.95
C VAL A 14 -2.45 3.30 4.17
N THR A 15 -1.90 3.03 2.99
CA THR A 15 -1.28 4.06 2.15
C THR A 15 -2.29 5.09 1.67
N ALA A 16 -3.46 4.65 1.17
CA ALA A 16 -4.52 5.57 0.77
C ALA A 16 -5.04 6.39 1.97
N GLY A 17 -5.18 5.75 3.13
CA GLY A 17 -5.54 6.41 4.39
C GLY A 17 -4.52 7.45 4.82
N LEU A 18 -3.21 7.17 4.67
CA LEU A 18 -2.13 8.11 4.96
C LEU A 18 -2.21 9.35 4.07
N VAL A 19 -2.48 9.19 2.77
CA VAL A 19 -2.65 10.31 1.83
C VAL A 19 -3.84 11.19 2.23
N ILE A 20 -4.98 10.56 2.52
CA ILE A 20 -6.19 11.28 2.92
C ILE A 20 -5.98 11.97 4.28
N ALA A 21 -5.36 11.30 5.24
CA ALA A 21 -5.01 11.85 6.54
C ALA A 21 -4.05 13.04 6.39
N ASN A 22 -3.04 12.95 5.53
CA ASN A 22 -2.14 14.08 5.27
C ASN A 22 -2.89 15.30 4.74
N ASN A 23 -3.78 15.09 3.76
CA ASN A 23 -4.55 16.16 3.14
C ASN A 23 -5.64 16.75 4.06
N ARG A 24 -6.22 15.95 4.97
CA ARG A 24 -7.33 16.39 5.85
C ARG A 24 -6.89 16.87 7.22
N LEU A 25 -5.85 16.26 7.80
CA LEU A 25 -5.32 16.61 9.11
C LEU A 25 -4.15 17.60 9.02
N GLY A 26 -3.71 17.95 7.80
CA GLY A 26 -2.62 18.92 7.60
C GLY A 26 -1.29 18.42 8.14
N LEU A 27 -1.02 17.11 8.02
CA LEU A 27 0.21 16.49 8.55
C LEU A 27 1.49 17.02 7.87
N ASN A 28 1.35 17.83 6.81
CA ASN A 28 2.42 18.56 6.12
C ASN A 28 3.56 17.64 5.67
N ILE A 29 3.23 16.38 5.37
CA ILE A 29 4.17 15.41 4.84
C ILE A 29 4.50 15.84 3.41
N PRO A 30 5.81 15.94 3.06
CA PRO A 30 6.23 16.27 1.71
C PRO A 30 5.66 15.28 0.70
N GLU A 31 5.18 15.79 -0.43
CA GLU A 31 4.61 14.97 -1.51
C GLU A 31 5.60 13.91 -2.01
N GLU A 32 6.88 14.25 -2.09
CA GLU A 32 7.95 13.33 -2.46
C GLU A 32 8.07 12.14 -1.48
N SER A 33 7.87 12.38 -0.18
CA SER A 33 7.85 11.30 0.82
C SER A 33 6.62 10.40 0.65
N ILE A 34 5.45 10.97 0.36
CA ILE A 34 4.23 10.21 0.10
C ILE A 34 4.39 9.34 -1.16
N MET A 35 4.91 9.92 -2.23
CA MET A 35 5.17 9.22 -3.49
C MET A 35 6.19 8.10 -3.30
N SER A 36 7.23 8.33 -2.49
CA SER A 36 8.21 7.30 -2.14
C SER A 36 7.57 6.13 -1.39
N ILE A 37 6.74 6.42 -0.37
CA ILE A 37 6.01 5.39 0.39
C ILE A 37 5.07 4.62 -0.53
N ALA A 38 4.33 5.32 -1.40
CA ALA A 38 3.43 4.70 -2.36
C ALA A 38 4.19 3.78 -3.32
N GLY A 39 5.34 4.20 -3.83
CA GLY A 39 6.20 3.38 -4.70
C GLY A 39 6.67 2.09 -4.04
N VAL A 40 7.12 2.15 -2.78
CA VAL A 40 7.53 0.96 -2.01
C VAL A 40 6.35 0.00 -1.82
N VAL A 41 5.17 0.53 -1.50
CA VAL A 41 3.97 -0.29 -1.29
C VAL A 41 3.51 -0.95 -2.58
N VAL A 42 3.54 -0.24 -3.71
CA VAL A 42 3.26 -0.82 -5.03
C VAL A 42 4.24 -1.94 -5.36
N ALA A 43 5.54 -1.72 -5.18
CA ALA A 43 6.56 -2.75 -5.40
C ALA A 43 6.33 -3.99 -4.52
N TYR A 44 5.99 -3.81 -3.25
CA TYR A 44 5.65 -4.90 -2.35
C TYR A 44 4.41 -5.68 -2.82
N ILE A 45 3.35 -4.98 -3.22
CA ILE A 45 2.11 -5.60 -3.71
C ILE A 45 2.38 -6.42 -4.97
N LEU A 46 3.17 -5.90 -5.91
CA LEU A 46 3.54 -6.61 -7.13
C LEU A 46 4.39 -7.85 -6.83
N GLY A 47 5.42 -7.72 -5.99
CA GLY A 47 6.28 -8.83 -5.58
C GLY A 47 5.51 -9.94 -4.86
N GLN A 48 4.66 -9.59 -3.90
CA GLN A 48 3.77 -10.54 -3.24
C GLN A 48 2.74 -11.15 -4.20
N SER A 49 2.30 -10.42 -5.22
CA SER A 49 1.37 -10.98 -6.23
C SER A 49 2.07 -11.98 -7.14
N HIS A 50 3.33 -11.75 -7.50
CA HIS A 50 4.14 -12.71 -8.24
C HIS A 50 4.41 -13.99 -7.43
N VAL A 51 4.80 -13.87 -6.16
CA VAL A 51 5.03 -15.02 -5.28
C VAL A 51 3.74 -15.83 -5.08
N ASP A 52 2.61 -15.16 -4.85
CA ASP A 52 1.33 -15.85 -4.69
C ASP A 52 0.90 -16.56 -5.97
N ALA A 53 1.12 -15.97 -7.15
CA ALA A 53 0.82 -16.60 -8.44
C ALA A 53 1.67 -17.87 -8.65
N LYS A 54 2.97 -17.81 -8.35
CA LYS A 54 3.87 -18.97 -8.38
C LYS A 54 3.52 -20.09 -7.40
N LYS A 55 2.85 -19.75 -6.30
CA LYS A 55 2.46 -20.72 -5.27
C LYS A 55 1.10 -21.37 -5.55
N ALA A 56 0.36 -20.81 -6.51
CA ALA A 56 -0.92 -21.32 -6.98
C ALA A 56 -0.79 -22.25 -8.20
N GLU A 57 0.37 -22.27 -8.86
CA GLU A 57 0.81 -23.36 -9.76
C GLU A 57 1.24 -24.60 -8.96
#